data_AF-A0A7L2J3Z7-F1
#
_entry.id   AF-A0A7L2J3Z7-F1
#
_cell.length_a   1.000
_cell.length_b   1.000
_cell.length_c   1.000
_cell.angle_alpha   90.00
_cell.angle_beta   90.00
_cell.angle_gamma   90.00
#
_symmetry.space_group_name_H-M   'P 1'
#
loop_
_entity.id
_entity.type
_entity.pdbx_description
1 polymer ?
#
loop_
_entity_poly.entity_id
_entity_poly.type
_entity_poly.pdbx_seq_one_letter_code
_entity_poly.pdbx_strand_id
1 'polypeptide(L)' 'GDGGGTWYIDLKTKGGSTGFGKPPVTADVIMSMSSADFVKMFKGKLKPTLAFMSGKLRIKGNMALAIKLEKML' A
#
# COMPACT_ATOMS: atom_id res chain seq x y z
N GLY A 1 3.58 5.93 -12.58
CA GLY A 1 4.56 5.47 -13.58
C GLY A 1 3.86 4.52 -14.54
N ASP A 2 4.54 4.07 -15.58
CA ASP A 2 3.97 3.14 -16.56
C ASP A 2 3.47 1.86 -15.89
N GLY A 3 2.29 1.39 -16.30
CA GLY A 3 1.58 0.29 -15.64
C GLY A 3 1.10 0.59 -14.21
N GLY A 4 1.15 1.85 -13.77
CA GLY A 4 0.64 2.29 -12.47
C GLY A 4 -0.87 2.44 -12.45
N GLY A 5 -1.43 2.53 -11.25
CA GLY A 5 -2.86 2.74 -11.04
C GLY A 5 -3.16 2.91 -9.56
N THR A 6 -4.35 3.42 -9.27
CA THR A 6 -4.88 3.42 -7.90
C THR A 6 -5.59 2.09 -7.68
N TRP A 7 -5.29 1.46 -6.56
CA TRP A 7 -5.95 0.23 -6.12
C TRP A 7 -6.39 0.43 -4.67
N TYR A 8 -7.44 -0.30 -4.28
CA TYR A 8 -7.86 -0.33 -2.89
C TYR A 8 -7.99 -1.76 -2.37
N ILE A 9 -7.81 -1.88 -1.07
CA ILE A 9 -8.05 -3.08 -0.28
C ILE A 9 -8.86 -2.62 0.94
N ASP A 10 -10.07 -3.13 1.08
CA ASP A 10 -10.92 -2.97 2.25
C ASP A 10 -10.91 -4.27 3.05
N LEU A 11 -10.41 -4.22 4.27
CA LEU A 11 -10.36 -5.33 5.21
C LEU A 11 -11.33 -5.13 6.39
N LYS A 12 -12.24 -4.15 6.31
CA LYS A 12 -13.21 -3.83 7.38
C LYS A 12 -14.42 -4.76 7.38
N THR A 13 -14.74 -5.35 6.24
CA THR A 13 -15.92 -6.20 6.04
C THR A 13 -15.57 -7.68 6.09
N LYS A 14 -16.53 -8.54 6.49
CA LYS A 14 -16.36 -10.00 6.41
C LYS A 14 -16.15 -10.39 4.95
N GLY A 15 -14.98 -10.95 4.64
CA GLY A 15 -14.56 -11.35 3.29
C GLY A 15 -13.62 -10.37 2.60
N GLY A 16 -13.58 -9.10 3.06
CA GLY A 16 -12.81 -8.03 2.43
C GLY A 16 -13.29 -7.68 1.01
N SER A 17 -12.77 -6.58 0.46
CA SER A 17 -13.01 -6.17 -0.92
C SER A 17 -11.75 -5.54 -1.51
N THR A 18 -11.50 -5.76 -2.80
CA THR A 18 -10.40 -5.12 -3.52
C THR A 18 -10.87 -4.66 -4.89
N GLY A 19 -10.19 -3.66 -5.45
CA GLY A 19 -10.54 -3.19 -6.78
C GLY A 19 -9.59 -2.16 -7.34
N PHE A 20 -9.74 -1.92 -8.65
CA PHE A 20 -9.07 -0.85 -9.36
C PHE A 20 -9.83 0.46 -9.18
N GLY A 21 -9.09 1.57 -9.05
CA GLY A 21 -9.62 2.91 -8.89
C GLY A 21 -9.70 3.37 -7.43
N LYS A 22 -10.54 4.37 -7.18
CA LYS A 22 -10.74 4.93 -5.84
C LYS A 22 -11.55 3.95 -4.98
N PRO A 23 -11.24 3.84 -3.67
CA PRO A 23 -12.05 3.04 -2.76
C PRO A 23 -13.48 3.59 -2.67
N PRO A 24 -14.49 2.72 -2.42
CA PRO A 24 -15.89 3.13 -2.25
C PRO A 24 -16.12 3.94 -0.96
N VAL A 25 -15.17 3.87 -0.02
CA VAL A 25 -15.17 4.59 1.26
C VAL A 25 -13.80 5.25 1.47
N THR A 26 -13.73 6.21 2.39
CA THR A 26 -12.46 6.84 2.77
C THR A 26 -11.47 5.80 3.28
N ALA A 27 -10.27 5.77 2.70
CA ALA A 27 -9.20 4.87 3.12
C ALA A 27 -8.57 5.36 4.43
N ASP A 28 -8.32 4.45 5.37
CA ASP A 28 -7.60 4.79 6.62
C ASP A 28 -6.11 4.99 6.38
N VAL A 29 -5.59 4.37 5.32
CA VAL A 29 -4.18 4.43 4.92
C VAL A 29 -4.11 4.58 3.40
N ILE A 30 -3.32 5.55 2.94
CA ILE A 30 -2.97 5.73 1.53
C ILE A 30 -1.46 5.51 1.40
N MET A 31 -1.09 4.54 0.57
CA MET A 31 0.30 4.25 0.25
C MET A 31 0.59 4.69 -1.19
N SER A 32 1.74 5.31 -1.42
CA SER A 32 2.13 5.80 -2.74
C SER A 32 3.61 5.57 -2.98
N MET A 33 3.93 4.96 -4.12
CA MET A 33 5.30 4.71 -4.56
C MET A 33 5.33 4.58 -6.09
N SER A 34 6.53 4.51 -6.68
CA SER A 34 6.67 4.25 -8.11
C SER A 34 6.29 2.79 -8.44
N SER A 35 5.74 2.52 -9.63
CA SER A 35 5.44 1.15 -10.08
C SER A 35 6.67 0.25 -10.01
N ALA A 36 7.85 0.79 -10.34
CA ALA A 36 9.12 0.07 -10.29
C ALA A 36 9.51 -0.32 -8.86
N ASP A 37 9.37 0.58 -7.88
CA ASP A 37 9.67 0.28 -6.48
C ASP A 37 8.63 -0.67 -5.89
N PHE A 38 7.35 -0.57 -6.29
CA PHE A 38 6.32 -1.52 -5.91
C PHE A 38 6.68 -2.95 -6.36
N VAL A 39 7.09 -3.13 -7.61
CA VAL A 39 7.52 -4.45 -8.13
C VAL A 39 8.75 -4.97 -7.37
N LYS A 40 9.72 -4.12 -7.03
CA LYS A 40 10.88 -4.52 -6.22
C LYS A 40 10.46 -4.93 -4.81
N MET A 41 9.54 -4.19 -4.21
CA MET A 41 9.04 -4.46 -2.86
C MET A 41 8.27 -5.78 -2.81
N PHE A 42 7.36 -6.00 -3.76
CA PHE A 42 6.58 -7.23 -3.87
C PHE A 42 7.45 -8.46 -4.17
N LYS A 43 8.56 -8.29 -4.90
CA LYS A 43 9.56 -9.34 -5.13
C LYS A 43 10.53 -9.55 -3.94
N GLY A 44 10.33 -8.86 -2.81
CA GLY A 44 11.21 -8.92 -1.64
C GLY A 44 12.59 -8.25 -1.81
N LYS A 45 12.83 -7.59 -2.95
CA LYS A 45 14.11 -6.90 -3.26
C LYS A 45 14.21 -5.50 -2.64
N LEU A 46 13.12 -4.98 -2.10
CA LEU A 46 13.06 -3.72 -1.38
C LEU A 46 12.20 -3.92 -0.12
N LYS A 47 12.77 -3.72 1.06
CA LYS A 47 12.01 -3.84 2.31
C LYS A 47 11.08 -2.62 2.50
N PRO A 48 9.81 -2.80 2.90
CA PRO A 48 8.87 -1.69 3.07
C PRO A 48 9.36 -0.63 4.06
N THR A 49 9.94 -1.05 5.19
CA THR A 49 10.54 -0.13 6.18
C THR A 49 11.62 0.78 5.57
N LEU A 50 12.54 0.21 4.79
CA LEU A 50 13.60 0.97 4.13
C LEU A 50 13.04 1.90 3.04
N ALA A 51 12.05 1.44 2.28
CA ALA A 51 11.38 2.26 1.27
C ALA A 51 10.67 3.47 1.89
N PHE A 52 10.07 3.30 3.06
CA PHE A 52 9.42 4.39 3.80
C PHE A 52 10.44 5.39 4.32
N MET A 53 11.49 4.93 5.01
CA MET A 53 12.57 5.79 5.52
C MET A 53 13.27 6.57 4.40
N SER A 54 13.42 5.99 3.21
CA SER A 54 14.03 6.65 2.05
C SER A 54 13.06 7.52 1.25
N GLY A 55 11.79 7.64 1.66
CA GLY A 55 10.75 8.41 0.96
C GLY A 55 10.24 7.80 -0.36
N LYS A 56 10.66 6.58 -0.70
CA LYS A 56 10.18 5.84 -1.90
C LYS A 56 8.77 5.30 -1.72
N LEU A 57 8.46 4.89 -0.49
CA LEU A 57 7.09 4.61 -0.03
C LEU A 57 6.63 5.79 0.81
N ARG A 58 5.55 6.44 0.39
CA ARG A 58 4.87 7.49 1.16
C ARG A 58 3.62 6.90 1.76
N ILE A 59 3.41 7.15 3.05
CA ILE A 59 2.23 6.70 3.79
C ILE A 59 1.52 7.93 4.32
N LYS A 60 0.21 7.99 4.12
CA LYS A 60 -0.70 8.98 4.72
C LYS A 60 -1.80 8.24 5.48
N GLY A 61 -2.23 8.78 6.62
CA GLY A 61 -3.28 8.19 7.44
C GLY A 61 -2.74 7.43 8.66
N ASN A 62 -3.40 6.34 9.04
CA ASN A 62 -3.12 5.63 10.28
C ASN A 62 -1.88 4.73 10.17
N MET A 63 -0.77 5.17 10.78
CA MET A 63 0.49 4.43 10.76
C MET A 63 0.44 3.07 11.48
N ALA A 64 -0.36 2.92 12.53
CA ALA A 64 -0.48 1.65 13.25
C ALA A 64 -1.12 0.58 12.35
N LEU A 65 -2.12 0.97 11.54
CA LEU A 65 -2.74 0.09 10.55
C LEU A 65 -1.76 -0.25 9.41
N ALA A 66 -0.94 0.70 8.97
CA ALA A 66 0.08 0.44 7.95
C ALA A 66 1.11 -0.61 8.41
N ILE A 67 1.61 -0.49 9.64
CA ILE A 67 2.56 -1.45 10.23
C ILE A 67 1.89 -2.81 10.47
N LYS A 68 0.61 -2.82 10.86
CA LYS A 68 -0.15 -4.06 11.01
C LYS A 68 -0.28 -4.81 9.68
N LEU A 69 -0.53 -4.08 8.59
CA LEU A 69 -0.59 -4.66 7.23
C LEU A 69 0.77 -5.25 6.82
N GLU A 70 1.88 -4.56 7.08
CA GLU A 70 3.22 -5.08 6.80
C GLU A 70 3.50 -6.41 7.50
N LYS A 71 3.06 -6.58 8.75
CA LYS A 71 3.24 -7.84 9.51
C LYS A 71 2.37 -9.00 9.00
N MET A 72 1.35 -8.71 8.19
CA MET A 72 0.44 -9.72 7.62
C MET A 72 0.89 -10.23 6.25
N LEU A 73 1.85 -9.55 5.61
CA LEU A 73 2.44 -9.87 4.30
C LEU A 73 3.79 -10.58 4.48
#